data_AF-U9TAG2-F1
#
_entry.id   AF-U9TAG2-F1
#
_cell.length_a   1.000
_cell.length_b   1.000
_cell.length_c   1.000
_cell.angle_alpha   90.00
_cell.angle_beta   90.00
_cell.angle_gamma   90.00
#
_symmetry.space_group_name_H-M   'P 1'
#
loop_
_entity.id
_entity.type
_entity.pdbx_description
1 polymer ?
#
loop_
_entity_poly.entity_id
_entity_poly.type
_entity_poly.pdbx_seq_one_letter_code
_entity_poly.pdbx_strand_id
1 'polypeptide(L)'
;MVVTKMFVSLSITVKSNDGSHSQAFGHFTMNDDAGGKYRFLHNPHFVNGCECKGEGPNTVDPFTSNWPYTIDTPPGGTWFDVWVTVYWKCDFGKIGDVDCCTTALHYRGYVK
;
A
#
# COMPACT_ATOMS: atom_id res chain seq x y z
N MET A 1 -29.13 13.91 3.43
CA MET A 1 -28.01 13.17 2.83
C MET A 1 -27.01 12.89 3.95
N VAL A 2 -26.96 11.65 4.43
CA VAL A 2 -26.06 11.26 5.53
C VAL A 2 -24.80 10.71 4.88
N VAL A 3 -23.68 11.43 4.97
CA VAL A 3 -22.36 10.92 4.58
C VAL A 3 -21.81 10.18 5.79
N THR A 4 -21.98 8.85 5.83
CA THR A 4 -21.35 8.01 6.84
C THR A 4 -19.87 7.85 6.50
N LYS A 5 -19.02 8.65 7.12
CA LYS A 5 -17.57 8.39 7.14
C LYS A 5 -17.33 7.07 7.85
N MET A 6 -17.05 6.01 7.12
CA MET A 6 -16.62 4.74 7.73
C MET A 6 -15.12 4.85 8.02
N PHE A 7 -14.73 4.62 9.27
CA PHE A 7 -13.34 4.32 9.62
C PHE A 7 -13.02 2.93 9.07
N VAL A 8 -12.66 2.85 7.79
CA VAL A 8 -12.30 1.59 7.13
C VAL A 8 -10.78 1.45 7.20
N SER A 9 -10.29 0.43 7.91
CA SER A 9 -8.88 0.04 7.81
C SER A 9 -8.66 -0.64 6.47
N LEU A 10 -7.65 -0.22 5.70
CA LEU A 10 -7.22 -1.01 4.56
C LEU A 10 -6.17 -2.02 5.01
N SER A 11 -6.45 -3.30 4.74
CA SER A 11 -5.50 -4.40 4.91
C SER A 11 -4.94 -4.78 3.54
N ILE A 12 -3.63 -4.66 3.38
CA ILE A 12 -2.92 -5.05 2.15
C ILE A 12 -2.01 -6.22 2.50
N THR A 13 -2.19 -7.34 1.80
CA THR A 13 -1.27 -8.47 1.87
C THR A 13 -0.51 -8.58 0.56
N VAL A 14 0.81 -8.52 0.63
CA VAL A 14 1.70 -8.68 -0.53
C VAL A 14 2.51 -9.95 -0.35
N LYS A 15 2.61 -10.73 -1.42
CA LYS A 15 3.45 -11.93 -1.48
C LYS A 15 4.41 -11.80 -2.67
N SER A 16 5.69 -12.06 -2.44
CA SER A 16 6.65 -12.14 -3.55
C SER A 16 6.55 -13.46 -4.32
N ASN A 17 7.10 -13.49 -5.53
CA ASN A 17 7.22 -14.72 -6.31
C ASN A 17 8.55 -15.44 -6.08
N ASP A 18 9.55 -14.77 -5.51
CA ASP A 18 10.92 -15.26 -5.38
C ASP A 18 11.38 -15.41 -3.92
N GLY A 19 10.48 -15.26 -2.96
CA GLY A 19 10.77 -15.30 -1.53
C GLY A 19 11.42 -14.03 -0.99
N SER A 20 11.54 -12.96 -1.79
CA SER A 20 11.85 -11.64 -1.26
C SER A 20 10.68 -11.12 -0.40
N HIS A 21 10.94 -10.12 0.43
CA HIS A 21 9.90 -9.51 1.25
C HIS A 21 9.73 -8.04 0.90
N SER A 22 8.51 -7.53 1.07
CA SER A 22 8.23 -6.11 0.90
C SER A 22 8.93 -5.32 1.99
N GLN A 23 9.74 -4.34 1.60
CA GLN A 23 10.48 -3.47 2.52
C GLN A 23 9.80 -2.11 2.68
N ALA A 24 9.13 -1.60 1.64
CA ALA A 24 8.34 -0.38 1.74
C ALA A 24 7.08 -0.44 0.86
N PHE A 25 6.06 0.33 1.24
CA PHE A 25 4.89 0.60 0.42
C PHE A 25 4.80 2.10 0.15
N GLY A 26 4.36 2.48 -1.04
CA GLY A 26 4.30 3.89 -1.45
C GLY A 26 3.29 4.13 -2.56
N HIS A 27 3.11 5.40 -2.89
CA HIS A 27 2.20 5.87 -3.95
C HIS A 27 0.81 5.24 -3.87
N PHE A 28 0.34 5.03 -2.64
CA PHE A 28 -0.89 4.30 -2.40
C PHE A 28 -2.08 5.23 -2.66
N THR A 29 -2.91 4.89 -3.65
CA THR A 29 -4.05 5.68 -4.11
C THR A 29 -5.28 4.80 -4.37
N MET A 30 -6.46 5.42 -4.38
CA MET A 30 -7.71 4.80 -4.77
C MET A 30 -8.54 5.77 -5.58
N ASN A 31 -9.22 5.26 -6.61
CA ASN A 31 -10.26 6.00 -7.33
C ASN A 31 -11.52 5.12 -7.42
N ASP A 32 -12.69 5.74 -7.47
CA ASP A 32 -13.95 5.05 -7.78
C ASP A 32 -14.62 5.64 -9.03
N ASP A 33 -15.48 4.83 -9.66
CA ASP A 33 -16.22 5.22 -10.88
C ASP A 33 -17.26 6.32 -10.60
N ALA A 34 -17.57 6.62 -9.34
CA ALA A 34 -18.45 7.73 -8.93
C ALA A 34 -17.69 9.07 -8.82
N GLY A 35 -16.37 9.07 -9.04
CA GLY A 35 -15.53 10.26 -9.06
C GLY A 35 -14.76 10.51 -7.76
N GLY A 36 -14.86 9.62 -6.77
CA GLY A 36 -14.01 9.65 -5.58
C GLY A 36 -12.55 9.38 -5.93
N LYS A 37 -11.64 10.18 -5.37
CA LYS A 37 -10.19 10.07 -5.58
C LYS A 37 -9.48 10.32 -4.26
N TYR A 38 -8.66 9.36 -3.86
CA TYR A 38 -7.97 9.36 -2.57
C TYR A 38 -6.50 9.04 -2.76
N ARG A 39 -5.65 9.80 -2.08
CA ARG A 39 -4.22 9.50 -1.98
C ARG A 39 -3.86 9.31 -0.52
N PHE A 40 -3.41 8.10 -0.20
CA PHE A 40 -3.12 7.65 1.14
C PHE A 40 -1.64 7.87 1.48
N LEU A 41 -0.75 7.41 0.61
CA LEU A 41 0.69 7.62 0.74
C LEU A 41 1.21 8.43 -0.44
N HIS A 42 1.87 9.54 -0.16
CA HIS A 42 2.56 10.30 -1.19
C HIS A 42 3.91 9.66 -1.52
N ASN A 43 4.71 9.45 -0.48
CA ASN A 43 6.06 8.89 -0.53
C ASN A 43 6.07 7.43 -0.08
N PRO A 44 7.16 6.69 -0.35
CA PRO A 44 7.38 5.38 0.24
C PRO A 44 7.51 5.45 1.75
N HIS A 45 6.93 4.48 2.44
CA HIS A 45 7.09 4.25 3.87
C HIS A 45 7.60 2.83 4.09
N PHE A 46 8.69 2.70 4.85
CA PHE A 46 9.19 1.39 5.25
C PHE A 46 8.13 0.66 6.07
N VAL A 47 8.03 -0.64 5.81
CA VAL A 47 7.14 -1.58 6.48
C VAL A 47 7.93 -2.84 6.85
N ASN A 48 7.26 -3.84 7.42
CA ASN A 48 7.88 -5.16 7.68
C ASN A 48 9.16 -5.08 8.53
N GLY A 49 9.25 -4.10 9.44
CA GLY A 49 10.42 -3.88 10.27
C GLY A 49 11.66 -3.35 9.54
N CYS A 50 11.53 -2.86 8.30
CA CYS A 50 12.62 -2.21 7.58
C CYS A 50 12.77 -0.74 7.98
N GLU A 51 13.97 -0.21 7.81
CA GLU A 51 14.30 1.20 8.04
C GLU A 51 15.46 1.64 7.15
N CYS A 52 15.84 2.92 7.16
CA CYS A 52 16.90 3.44 6.28
C CYS A 52 18.25 2.72 6.43
N LYS A 53 18.50 2.07 7.56
CA LYS A 53 19.78 1.40 7.87
C LYS A 53 19.80 -0.08 7.49
N GLY A 54 18.67 -0.65 7.09
CA GLY A 54 18.58 -2.08 6.81
C GLY A 54 17.22 -2.68 7.14
N GLU A 55 17.20 -4.00 7.04
CA GLU A 55 16.04 -4.81 7.37
C GLU A 55 16.11 -5.29 8.81
N GLY A 56 14.95 -5.31 9.46
CA GLY A 56 14.81 -5.96 10.76
C GLY A 56 14.93 -7.49 10.63
N PRO A 57 15.29 -8.19 11.72
CA PRO A 57 15.50 -9.64 11.71
C PRO A 57 14.23 -10.48 11.51
N ASN A 58 13.05 -9.84 11.53
CA ASN A 58 11.75 -10.50 11.49
C ASN A 58 10.94 -10.10 10.24
N THR A 59 11.61 -9.74 9.14
CA THR A 59 10.93 -9.55 7.85
C THR A 59 10.26 -10.86 7.42
N VAL A 60 9.02 -10.77 6.95
CA VAL A 60 8.24 -11.93 6.50
C VAL A 60 7.73 -11.76 5.07
N ASP A 61 7.47 -12.89 4.41
CA ASP A 61 6.74 -12.98 3.14
C ASP A 61 5.76 -14.18 3.21
N PRO A 62 4.44 -14.00 3.01
CA PRO A 62 3.74 -12.75 2.73
C PRO A 62 3.71 -11.79 3.93
N PHE A 63 3.63 -10.50 3.63
CA PHE A 63 3.51 -9.45 4.64
C PHE A 63 2.16 -8.72 4.52
N THR A 64 1.49 -8.55 5.65
CA THR A 64 0.24 -7.79 5.76
C THR A 64 0.47 -6.49 6.52
N SER A 65 0.10 -5.36 5.91
CA SER A 65 0.05 -4.07 6.60
C SER A 65 -1.38 -3.56 6.70
N ASN A 66 -1.71 -3.01 7.87
CA ASN A 66 -3.01 -2.40 8.14
C ASN A 66 -2.82 -0.90 8.31
N TRP A 67 -3.55 -0.13 7.53
CA TRP A 67 -3.45 1.31 7.54
C TRP A 67 -4.80 1.93 7.90
N PRO A 68 -4.88 2.74 8.97
CA PRO A 68 -6.10 3.44 9.33
C PRO A 68 -6.30 4.61 8.38
N TYR A 69 -7.33 4.53 7.53
CA TYR A 69 -7.73 5.63 6.67
C TYR A 69 -9.20 5.98 6.87
N THR A 70 -9.56 7.22 6.56
CA THR A 70 -10.95 7.66 6.54
C THR A 70 -11.26 8.09 5.13
N ILE A 71 -12.04 7.26 4.44
CA ILE A 71 -12.57 7.55 3.10
C ILE A 71 -14.07 7.33 3.14
N ASP A 72 -14.78 8.02 2.25
CA ASP A 72 -16.17 7.69 2.03
C ASP A 72 -16.21 6.33 1.31
N THR A 73 -17.07 5.44 1.78
CA THR A 73 -17.31 4.17 1.11
C THR A 73 -17.87 4.45 -0.28
N PRO A 74 -17.28 3.91 -1.36
CA PRO A 74 -17.82 4.11 -2.69
C PRO A 74 -19.29 3.67 -2.75
N PRO A 75 -20.13 4.34 -3.56
CA PRO A 75 -21.53 3.97 -3.66
C PRO A 75 -21.71 2.51 -4.08
N GLY A 76 -22.72 1.83 -3.52
CA GLY A 76 -23.12 0.51 -4.01
C GLY A 76 -23.43 0.56 -5.50
N GLY A 77 -23.02 -0.46 -6.23
CA GLY A 77 -23.16 -0.52 -7.68
C GLY A 77 -21.99 0.08 -8.48
N THR A 78 -20.88 0.43 -7.82
CA THR A 78 -19.72 1.08 -8.47
C THR A 78 -18.45 0.25 -8.36
N TRP A 79 -17.55 0.45 -9.31
CA TRP A 79 -16.19 -0.08 -9.23
C TRP A 79 -15.27 0.91 -8.52
N PHE A 80 -14.24 0.35 -7.90
CA PHE A 80 -13.11 1.10 -7.39
C PHE A 80 -11.81 0.43 -7.77
N ASP A 81 -10.78 1.23 -7.90
CA ASP A 81 -9.42 0.85 -8.22
C ASP A 81 -8.50 1.28 -7.07
N VAL A 82 -7.57 0.40 -6.71
CA VAL A 82 -6.52 0.64 -5.72
C VAL A 82 -5.18 0.43 -6.41
N TRP A 83 -4.30 1.42 -6.30
CA TRP A 83 -2.91 1.32 -6.76
C TRP A 83 -1.96 1.45 -5.60
N VAL A 84 -1.05 0.49 -5.43
CA VAL A 84 0.01 0.53 -4.43
C VAL A 84 1.34 0.19 -5.09
N THR A 85 2.38 0.96 -4.81
CA THR A 85 3.74 0.61 -5.21
C THR A 85 4.42 -0.14 -4.08
N VAL A 86 4.95 -1.31 -4.39
CA VAL A 86 5.72 -2.15 -3.46
C VAL A 86 7.20 -2.01 -3.80
N TYR A 87 8.02 -1.85 -2.77
CA TYR A 87 9.47 -1.76 -2.86
C TYR A 87 10.10 -3.00 -2.22
N TRP A 88 11.05 -3.61 -2.91
CA TRP A 88 11.79 -4.80 -2.46
C TRP A 88 13.24 -4.78 -2.95
N LYS A 89 14.08 -5.66 -2.41
CA LYS A 89 15.53 -5.75 -2.73
C LYS A 89 16.25 -4.40 -2.65
N CYS A 90 15.92 -3.59 -1.65
CA CYS A 90 16.56 -2.32 -1.36
C CYS A 90 18.03 -2.49 -1.00
N ASP A 91 18.86 -1.60 -1.54
CA ASP A 91 20.24 -1.36 -1.13
C ASP A 91 20.28 -0.23 -0.09
N PHE A 92 20.55 -0.60 1.16
CA PHE A 92 20.66 0.32 2.30
C PHE A 92 22.05 0.93 2.47
N GLY A 93 23.01 0.59 1.60
CA GLY A 93 24.41 1.02 1.71
C GLY A 93 24.68 2.45 1.25
N LYS A 94 23.72 3.10 0.58
CA LYS A 94 23.87 4.47 0.09
C LYS A 94 23.45 5.47 1.17
N ILE A 95 24.42 6.30 1.61
CA ILE A 95 24.16 7.38 2.57
C ILE A 95 23.23 8.40 1.92
N GLY A 96 21.99 8.49 2.41
CA GLY A 96 21.02 9.52 2.02
C GLY A 96 19.89 9.04 1.12
N ASP A 97 20.07 7.95 0.36
CA ASP A 97 19.06 7.42 -0.56
C ASP A 97 19.04 5.89 -0.48
N VAL A 98 17.87 5.29 -0.21
CA VAL A 98 17.68 3.84 -0.29
C VAL A 98 17.19 3.51 -1.70
N ASP A 99 17.97 2.73 -2.43
CA ASP A 99 17.69 2.35 -3.82
C ASP A 99 17.01 0.98 -3.84
N CYS A 100 15.81 0.87 -4.42
CA CYS A 100 15.01 -0.36 -4.37
C CYS A 100 14.47 -0.73 -5.74
N CYS A 101 14.25 -2.03 -5.95
CA CYS A 101 13.35 -2.48 -7.00
C CYS A 101 11.91 -2.14 -6.61
N THR A 102 11.06 -1.85 -7.59
CA THR A 102 9.66 -1.49 -7.33
C THR A 102 8.72 -2.14 -8.32
N THR A 103 7.48 -2.39 -7.89
CA THR A 103 6.37 -2.69 -8.80
C THR A 103 5.10 -1.98 -8.36
N ALA A 104 4.34 -1.48 -9.32
CA ALA A 104 3.00 -0.96 -9.08
C ALA A 104 1.98 -2.11 -9.19
N LEU A 105 1.28 -2.37 -8.11
CA LEU A 105 0.15 -3.30 -8.07
C LEU A 105 -1.15 -2.51 -8.27
N HIS A 106 -2.05 -3.08 -9.05
CA HIS A 106 -3.39 -2.57 -9.28
C HIS A 106 -4.41 -3.63 -8.89
N TYR A 107 -5.38 -3.24 -8.08
CA TYR A 107 -6.54 -4.04 -7.71
C TYR A 107 -7.81 -3.30 -8.12
N ARG A 108 -8.74 -3.99 -8.78
CA ARG A 108 -10.06 -3.46 -9.10
C ARG A 108 -11.13 -4.30 -8.41
N GLY A 109 -12.01 -3.64 -7.66
CA GLY A 109 -13.09 -4.24 -6.91
C GLY A 109 -14.44 -3.62 -7.22
N TYR A 110 -15.52 -4.31 -6.87
CA TYR A 110 -16.90 -3.85 -7.06
C TYR A 110 -17.63 -3.81 -5.72
N VAL A 111 -18.30 -2.71 -5.43
CA VAL A 111 -19.17 -2.59 -4.25
C VAL A 111 -20.56 -3.10 -4.63
N LYS A 112 -20.96 -4.22 -4.02
CA LYS A 112 -22.28 -4.83 -4.23
C LYS A 112 -23.39 -4.05 -3.53
#